data_AF-A0A8J7Z0D9-F1
#
_entry.id   AF-A0A8J7Z0D9-F1
#
_cell.length_a   1.000
_cell.length_b   1.000
_cell.length_c   1.000
_cell.angle_alpha   90.00
_cell.angle_beta   90.00
_cell.angle_gamma   90.00
#
_symmetry.space_group_name_H-M   'P 1'
#
loop_
_entity.id
_entity.type
_entity.pdbx_description
1 polymer ?
#
loop_
_entity_poly.entity_id
_entity_poly.type
_entity_poly.pdbx_seq_one_letter_code
_entity_poly.pdbx_strand_id
1 'polypeptide(L)' 'MKLSTAVGIIIILTFFLLPILTNFAVIPEDMKPQNIGEFLGGVFQYWIIVISKIFKF' A
#
# COMPACT_ATOMS: atom_id res chain seq x y z
N MET A 1 -8.83 -22.87 6.29
CA MET A 1 -9.07 -21.64 5.49
C MET A 1 -9.38 -22.04 4.06
N LYS A 2 -10.35 -21.38 3.41
CA LYS A 2 -10.54 -21.54 1.96
C LYS A 2 -9.34 -20.91 1.25
N LEU A 3 -8.96 -21.44 0.09
CA LEU A 3 -7.87 -20.89 -0.74
C LEU A 3 -8.09 -19.39 -1.01
N SER A 4 -9.34 -18.99 -1.25
CA SER A 4 -9.73 -17.59 -1.44
C SER A 4 -9.38 -16.70 -0.23
N THR A 5 -9.49 -17.21 0.99
CA THR A 5 -9.12 -16.47 2.20
C THR A 5 -7.61 -16.24 2.26
N ALA A 6 -6.81 -17.26 1.97
CA ALA A 6 -5.35 -17.14 1.96
C ALA A 6 -4.87 -16.15 0.89
N VAL A 7 -5.42 -16.27 -0.34
CA VAL A 7 -5.12 -15.36 -1.45
C VAL A 7 -5.49 -13.92 -1.08
N GLY A 8 -6.66 -13.69 -0.49
CA GLY A 8 -7.09 -12.37 -0.06
C GLY A 8 -6.13 -11.73 0.95
N ILE A 9 -5.67 -12.49 1.95
CA ILE A 9 -4.70 -12.01 2.94
C ILE A 9 -3.38 -11.62 2.26
N ILE A 10 -2.86 -12.47 1.36
CA ILE A 10 -1.61 -12.19 0.64
C ILE A 10 -1.73 -10.91 -0.18
N ILE A 11 -2.85 -10.70 -0.86
CA ILE A 11 -3.09 -9.47 -1.65
C ILE A 11 -3.08 -8.25 -0.74
N ILE A 12 -3.81 -8.29 0.38
CA ILE A 12 -3.87 -7.16 1.33
C ILE A 12 -2.49 -6.86 1.91
N LEU A 13 -1.76 -7.89 2.36
CA LEU A 13 -0.40 -7.72 2.87
C LEU A 13 0.51 -7.11 1.81
N THR A 14 0.47 -7.61 0.59
CA THR A 14 1.28 -7.08 -0.53
C THR A 14 0.91 -5.64 -0.85
N PHE A 15 -0.38 -5.30 -0.79
CA PHE A 15 -0.89 -3.96 -1.06
C PHE A 15 -0.25 -2.89 -0.15
N PHE A 16 -0.07 -3.20 1.14
CA PHE A 16 0.54 -2.27 2.10
C PHE A 16 2.05 -2.43 2.24
N LEU A 17 2.58 -3.67 2.20
CA LEU A 17 4.00 -3.92 2.42
C LEU A 17 4.88 -3.34 1.31
N LEU A 18 4.46 -3.40 0.05
CA LEU A 18 5.28 -2.90 -1.06
C LEU A 18 5.55 -1.38 -0.98
N PRO A 19 4.53 -0.51 -0.76
CA PRO A 19 4.77 0.91 -0.50
C PRO A 19 5.71 1.16 0.69
N ILE A 20 5.60 0.36 1.75
CA ILE A 20 6.43 0.51 2.96
C ILE A 20 7.89 0.13 2.68
N LEU A 21 8.12 -1.02 2.04
CA LEU A 21 9.46 -1.51 1.72
C LEU A 21 10.21 -0.61 0.73
N THR A 22 9.47 0.16 -0.07
CA THR A 22 10.04 1.11 -1.05
C THR A 22 10.12 2.55 -0.52
N ASN A 23 9.80 2.78 0.75
CA ASN A 23 9.76 4.09 1.41
C ASN A 23 8.77 5.09 0.77
N PHE A 24 7.77 4.60 0.05
CA PHE A 24 6.66 5.44 -0.42
C PHE A 24 5.63 5.71 0.68
N ALA A 25 5.48 4.80 1.65
CA ALA A 25 4.60 4.97 2.79
C ALA A 25 5.36 4.67 4.09
N VAL A 26 5.32 5.61 5.04
CA VAL A 26 5.90 5.41 6.38
C VAL A 26 4.81 5.00 7.34
N ILE A 27 5.05 3.96 8.13
CA ILE A 27 4.09 3.50 9.15
C ILE A 27 3.90 4.66 10.16
N PRO A 28 2.66 5.12 10.38
CA PRO A 28 2.42 6.26 11.27
C PRO A 28 2.70 5.87 12.73
N GLU A 29 3.44 6.72 13.44
CA GLU A 29 3.77 6.50 14.86
C GLU A 29 2.59 6.78 15.80
N ASP A 30 1.63 7.61 15.35
CA ASP A 30 0.40 7.90 16.08
C ASP A 30 -0.82 7.88 15.14
N MET A 31 -2.01 7.81 15.72
CA MET A 31 -3.27 7.79 14.98
C MET A 31 -3.79 9.18 14.63
N LYS A 32 -2.90 10.18 14.54
CA LYS A 32 -3.34 11.54 14.14
C LYS A 32 -3.86 11.48 12.70
N PRO A 33 -4.98 12.16 12.39
CA PRO A 33 -5.57 12.15 11.05
C PRO A 33 -4.58 12.54 9.95
N GLN A 34 -3.68 13.48 10.25
CA GLN A 34 -2.63 13.89 9.33
C GLN A 34 -1.68 12.73 8.99
N ASN A 35 -1.15 12.04 10.00
CA ASN A 35 -0.19 10.95 9.80
C ASN A 35 -0.82 9.74 9.10
N ILE A 36 -2.10 9.45 9.38
CA ILE A 36 -2.87 8.45 8.62
C ILE A 36 -3.06 8.88 7.17
N GLY A 37 -3.37 10.16 6.94
CA GLY A 37 -3.53 10.72 5.60
C GLY A 37 -2.24 10.66 4.78
N GLU A 38 -1.10 11.00 5.38
CA GLU A 38 0.22 10.89 4.76
C GLU A 38 0.57 9.44 4.43
N PHE A 39 0.34 8.50 5.35
CA PHE A 39 0.54 7.06 5.11
C PHE A 39 -0.30 6.55 3.93
N LEU A 40 -1.62 6.80 3.96
CA LEU A 40 -2.52 6.35 2.90
C LEU A 40 -2.18 7.03 1.57
N GLY A 41 -1.86 8.32 1.58
CA GLY A 41 -1.42 9.06 0.41
C GLY A 41 -0.19 8.42 -0.24
N GLY A 42 0.81 8.05 0.57
CA GLY A 42 2.01 7.34 0.12
C GLY A 42 1.70 5.97 -0.49
N VAL A 43 0.81 5.19 0.15
CA VAL A 43 0.33 3.90 -0.37
C VAL A 43 -0.32 4.08 -1.75
N PHE A 44 -1.23 5.05 -1.89
CA PHE A 44 -1.89 5.31 -3.18
C PHE A 44 -0.91 5.81 -4.25
N GLN A 45 0.00 6.71 -3.90
CA GLN A 45 1.00 7.24 -4.83
C GLN A 45 1.90 6.12 -5.40
N TYR A 46 2.34 5.18 -4.56
CA TYR A 46 3.10 4.01 -5.00
C TYR A 46 2.33 3.24 -6.09
N TRP A 47 1.07 2.91 -5.83
CA TRP A 47 0.27 2.12 -6.76
C TRP A 47 -0.04 2.87 -8.05
N ILE A 48 -0.31 4.18 -7.98
CA ILE A 48 -0.47 5.02 -9.17
C ILE A 48 0.78 4.95 -10.06
N ILE A 49 1.99 5.06 -9.48
CA ILE A 49 3.26 5.00 -10.22
C ILE A 49 3.52 3.61 -10.80
N VAL A 50 3.24 2.55 -10.05
CA VAL A 50 3.40 1.17 -10.53
C VAL A 50 2.46 0.90 -11.69
N ILE A 51 1.19 1.27 -11.55
CA ILE A 51 0.17 1.12 -12.59
C ILE A 51 0.57 1.96 -13.82
N SER A 52 0.95 3.22 -13.64
CA SER A 52 1.36 4.07 -14.78
C SER A 52 2.54 3.48 -15.56
N LYS A 53 3.52 2.89 -14.86
CA LYS A 53 4.64 2.18 -15.49
C LYS A 53 4.21 0.92 -16.25
N ILE A 54 3.28 0.14 -15.70
CA ILE A 54 2.78 -1.10 -16.33
C ILE A 54 2.04 -0.77 -17.62
N PHE A 55 1.21 0.27 -17.58
CA PHE A 55 0.31 0.58 -18.68
C PHE A 55 0.81 1.74 -19.59
N LYS A 56 1.99 2.29 -19.31
CA LYS A 56 2.69 3.32 -20.11
C LYS A 56 1.86 4.60 -20.36
N PHE A 57 1.23 5.13 -19.32
CA PHE A 57 0.62 6.47 -19.35
C PHE A 57 1.35 7.43 -18.43
#